data_AF-A0A3M7B974-F1
#
_entry.id   AF-A0A3M7B974-F1
#
_cell.length_a   1.000
_cell.length_b   1.000
_cell.length_c   1.000
_cell.angle_alpha   90.00
_cell.angle_beta   90.00
_cell.angle_gamma   90.00
#
_symmetry.space_group_name_H-M   'P 1'
#
loop_
_entity.id
_entity.type
_entity.pdbx_description
1 polymer ?
#
loop_
_entity_poly.entity_id
_entity_poly.type
_entity_poly.pdbx_seq_one_letter_code
_entity_poly.pdbx_strand_id
1 'polypeptide(L)'
;MCHAFLPIMAKNGRIVNMSSVGSSLKPYSEAMRQRFRNPNASQEDLDQLAEDFLKSVQTSTENESGFGPPQRSYSVSKSLINALTALLARENPNLAINCCCPGWIATDMGRLVGSGNLSPPKTPEQGAAIPVRLGFGDIGGQSGKYWANANVRSKGEGEVQEW
;
A
#
# COMPACT_ATOMS: atom_id res chain seq x y z
N MET A 1 3.82 -10.64 -9.75
CA MET A 1 4.18 -11.58 -8.66
C MET A 1 2.96 -12.31 -8.11
N CYS A 2 1.98 -11.63 -7.50
CA CYS A 2 0.79 -12.28 -6.92
C CYS A 2 0.13 -13.30 -7.87
N HIS A 3 -0.15 -12.89 -9.11
CA HIS A 3 -0.75 -13.75 -10.14
C HIS A 3 -0.03 -15.08 -10.38
N ALA A 4 1.29 -15.13 -10.22
CA ALA A 4 2.05 -16.37 -10.39
C ALA A 4 1.88 -17.35 -9.22
N PHE A 5 1.61 -16.84 -8.01
CA PHE A 5 1.43 -17.65 -6.81
C PHE A 5 -0.02 -18.01 -6.54
N LEU A 6 -1.00 -17.19 -6.96
CA LEU A 6 -2.43 -17.43 -6.72
C LEU A 6 -2.89 -18.87 -7.07
N PRO A 7 -2.50 -19.47 -8.22
CA PRO A 7 -2.95 -20.82 -8.57
C PRO A 7 -2.45 -21.93 -7.64
N ILE A 8 -1.38 -21.68 -6.87
CA ILE A 8 -0.76 -22.67 -5.97
C ILE A 8 -1.00 -22.36 -4.49
N MET A 9 -1.76 -21.29 -4.18
CA MET A 9 -2.09 -20.96 -2.80
C MET A 9 -3.04 -22.00 -2.19
N ALA A 10 -2.74 -22.39 -0.95
CA ALA A 10 -3.66 -23.23 -0.17
C ALA A 10 -4.97 -22.48 0.13
N LYS A 11 -6.04 -23.24 0.41
CA LYS A 11 -7.30 -22.67 0.93
C LYS A 11 -7.03 -21.90 2.22
N ASN A 12 -7.64 -20.71 2.36
CA ASN A 12 -7.37 -19.77 3.46
C ASN A 12 -5.92 -19.26 3.52
N GLY A 13 -5.17 -19.39 2.41
CA GLY A 13 -3.84 -18.80 2.27
C GLY A 13 -3.89 -17.29 2.40
N ARG A 14 -2.73 -16.70 2.72
CA ARG A 14 -2.61 -15.27 3.00
C ARG A 14 -1.58 -14.61 2.11
N ILE A 15 -1.91 -13.41 1.62
CA ILE A 15 -0.97 -12.52 0.93
C ILE A 15 -0.89 -11.22 1.72
N VAL A 16 0.32 -10.82 2.09
CA VAL A 16 0.59 -9.58 2.81
C VAL A 16 1.45 -8.68 1.94
N ASN A 17 0.83 -7.63 1.40
CA ASN A 17 1.52 -6.66 0.56
C ASN A 17 2.10 -5.50 1.39
N MET A 18 3.38 -5.20 1.19
CA MET A 18 4.07 -4.13 1.92
C MET A 18 3.81 -2.77 1.28
N SER A 19 2.82 -2.06 1.82
CA SER A 19 2.48 -0.68 1.47
C SER A 19 3.20 0.33 2.38
N SER A 20 2.65 1.53 2.55
CA SER A 20 3.23 2.64 3.30
C SER A 20 2.16 3.68 3.63
N VAL A 21 2.36 4.50 4.67
CA VAL A 21 1.56 5.72 4.90
C VAL A 21 1.60 6.67 3.70
N GLY A 22 2.64 6.56 2.87
CA GLY A 22 2.78 7.29 1.61
C GLY A 22 1.72 6.93 0.56
N SER A 23 0.93 5.86 0.76
CA SER A 23 -0.20 5.51 -0.10
C SER A 23 -1.40 6.46 0.05
N SER A 24 -1.30 7.49 0.88
CA SER A 24 -2.44 8.35 1.13
C SER A 24 -2.85 9.15 -0.10
N LEU A 25 -4.14 9.08 -0.43
CA LEU A 25 -4.71 9.74 -1.60
C LEU A 25 -5.08 11.21 -1.35
N LYS A 26 -4.90 11.71 -0.12
CA LYS A 26 -5.25 13.08 0.28
C LYS A 26 -4.70 14.15 -0.67
N PRO A 27 -3.47 14.07 -1.20
CA PRO A 27 -2.97 15.14 -2.06
C PRO A 27 -3.31 14.97 -3.56
N TYR A 28 -4.10 13.95 -3.92
CA TYR A 28 -4.60 13.75 -5.29
C TYR A 28 -5.95 14.45 -5.49
N SER A 29 -6.29 14.75 -6.75
CA SER A 29 -7.60 15.26 -7.12
C SER A 29 -8.70 14.24 -6.85
N GLU A 30 -9.93 14.70 -6.63
CA GLU A 30 -11.06 13.80 -6.31
C GLU A 30 -11.28 12.73 -7.40
N ALA A 31 -11.22 13.13 -8.68
CA ALA A 31 -11.31 12.20 -9.79
C ALA A 31 -10.21 11.12 -9.74
N MET A 32 -8.98 11.50 -9.37
CA MET A 32 -7.88 10.56 -9.24
C MET A 32 -8.09 9.61 -8.04
N ARG A 33 -8.59 10.10 -6.91
CA ARG A 33 -8.94 9.25 -5.75
C ARG A 33 -9.98 8.20 -6.12
N GLN A 34 -10.98 8.58 -6.91
CA GLN A 34 -12.02 7.67 -7.39
C GLN A 34 -11.45 6.58 -8.30
N ARG A 35 -10.47 6.89 -9.15
CA ARG A 35 -9.76 5.88 -9.94
C ARG A 35 -9.04 4.86 -9.06
N PHE A 36 -8.28 5.32 -8.06
CA PHE A 36 -7.57 4.43 -7.12
C PHE A 36 -8.50 3.56 -6.26
N ARG A 37 -9.68 4.08 -5.89
CA ARG A 37 -10.66 3.40 -5.03
C ARG A 37 -11.83 2.81 -5.80
N ASN A 38 -11.73 2.68 -7.12
CA ASN A 38 -12.81 2.09 -7.91
C ASN A 38 -13.03 0.62 -7.48
N PRO A 39 -14.18 0.28 -6.87
CA PRO A 39 -14.43 -1.07 -6.36
C PRO A 39 -14.53 -2.11 -7.49
N ASN A 40 -14.79 -1.65 -8.71
CA ASN A 40 -14.95 -2.45 -9.90
C ASN A 40 -13.72 -2.42 -10.81
N ALA A 41 -12.58 -1.85 -10.35
CA ALA A 41 -11.36 -1.81 -11.15
C ALA A 41 -10.92 -3.21 -11.58
N SER A 42 -10.52 -3.32 -12.84
CA SER A 42 -9.83 -4.46 -13.42
C SER A 42 -8.30 -4.31 -13.28
N GLN A 43 -7.56 -5.36 -13.63
CA GLN A 43 -6.09 -5.28 -13.69
C GLN A 43 -5.66 -4.23 -14.72
N GLU A 44 -6.33 -4.19 -15.88
CA GLU A 44 -6.07 -3.22 -16.95
C GLU A 44 -6.29 -1.77 -16.50
N ASP A 45 -7.32 -1.51 -15.67
CA ASP A 45 -7.55 -0.17 -15.11
C ASP A 45 -6.39 0.29 -14.23
N LEU A 46 -5.80 -0.61 -13.44
CA LEU A 46 -4.66 -0.30 -12.58
C LEU A 46 -3.36 -0.15 -13.38
N ASP A 47 -3.17 -0.96 -14.41
CA ASP A 47 -2.04 -0.85 -15.32
C ASP A 47 -2.09 0.48 -16.08
N GLN A 48 -3.27 0.85 -16.61
CA GLN A 48 -3.48 2.14 -17.26
C GLN A 48 -3.28 3.32 -16.29
N LEU A 49 -3.70 3.18 -15.03
CA LEU A 49 -3.46 4.20 -14.02
C LEU A 49 -1.95 4.40 -13.74
N ALA A 50 -1.17 3.32 -13.77
CA ALA A 50 0.28 3.41 -13.65
C ALA A 50 0.92 4.07 -14.88
N GLU A 51 0.48 3.71 -16.08
CA GLU A 51 0.97 4.32 -17.33
C GLU A 51 0.62 5.80 -17.45
N ASP A 52 -0.58 6.20 -17.03
CA ASP A 52 -0.98 7.61 -16.96
C ASP A 52 -0.06 8.41 -16.04
N PHE A 53 0.32 7.84 -14.89
CA PHE A 53 1.29 8.46 -14.01
C PHE A 53 2.66 8.60 -14.68
N LEU A 54 3.18 7.53 -15.28
CA LEU A 54 4.47 7.55 -15.98
C LEU A 54 4.49 8.60 -17.09
N LYS A 55 3.42 8.67 -17.90
CA LYS A 55 3.25 9.70 -18.93
C LYS A 55 3.25 11.09 -18.32
N SER A 56 2.52 11.31 -17.23
CA SER A 56 2.48 12.62 -16.56
C SER A 56 3.84 13.08 -16.04
N VAL A 57 4.68 12.15 -15.56
CA VAL A 57 6.06 12.44 -15.16
C VAL A 57 6.92 12.81 -16.37
N GLN A 58 6.80 12.08 -17.48
CA GLN A 58 7.53 12.36 -18.72
C GLN A 58 7.18 13.74 -19.30
N THR A 59 5.93 14.16 -19.17
CA THR A 59 5.45 15.46 -19.66
C THR A 59 5.49 16.57 -18.61
N SER A 60 5.92 16.28 -17.37
CA SER A 60 5.91 17.23 -16.24
C SER A 60 4.53 17.85 -15.97
N THR A 61 3.49 17.02 -16.04
CA THR A 61 2.08 17.42 -15.88
C THR A 61 1.39 16.66 -14.73
N GLU A 62 2.11 16.19 -13.72
CA GLU A 62 1.55 15.36 -12.64
C GLU A 62 0.42 16.07 -11.88
N ASN A 63 0.58 17.38 -11.65
CA ASN A 63 -0.39 18.17 -10.90
C ASN A 63 -1.67 18.39 -11.71
N GLU A 64 -1.53 18.76 -12.99
CA GLU A 64 -2.62 18.92 -13.95
C GLU A 64 -3.37 17.60 -14.18
N SER A 65 -2.63 16.48 -14.17
CA SER A 65 -3.19 15.14 -14.32
C SER A 65 -3.85 14.62 -13.04
N GLY A 66 -3.78 15.37 -11.92
CA GLY A 66 -4.45 15.05 -10.66
C GLY A 66 -3.66 14.16 -9.70
N PHE A 67 -2.40 13.83 -10.00
CA PHE A 67 -1.49 13.09 -9.11
C PHE A 67 -0.83 13.98 -8.04
N GLY A 68 -1.15 15.28 -8.03
CA GLY A 68 -0.63 16.25 -7.08
C GLY A 68 0.78 16.74 -7.47
N PRO A 69 1.56 17.30 -6.53
CA PRO A 69 2.85 17.88 -6.85
C PRO A 69 3.85 16.82 -7.35
N PRO A 70 4.92 17.22 -8.07
CA PRO A 70 5.95 16.30 -8.58
C PRO A 70 6.67 15.49 -7.48
N GLN A 71 7.50 14.52 -7.90
CA GLN A 71 8.33 13.66 -7.04
C GLN A 71 7.54 12.70 -6.13
N ARG A 72 6.39 12.20 -6.59
CA ARG A 72 5.51 11.31 -5.82
C ARG A 72 5.51 9.86 -6.28
N SER A 73 6.50 9.43 -7.07
CA SER A 73 6.62 8.06 -7.60
C SER A 73 6.49 6.99 -6.52
N TYR A 74 7.19 7.15 -5.38
CA TYR A 74 7.04 6.25 -4.24
C TYR A 74 5.59 6.22 -3.73
N SER A 75 4.98 7.38 -3.52
CA SER A 75 3.60 7.46 -3.00
C SER A 75 2.61 6.79 -3.95
N VAL A 76 2.69 7.08 -5.26
CA VAL A 76 1.84 6.48 -6.30
C VAL A 76 2.02 4.96 -6.34
N SER A 77 3.26 4.46 -6.29
CA SER A 77 3.51 3.01 -6.26
C SER A 77 2.86 2.32 -5.06
N LYS A 78 2.83 2.98 -3.90
CA LYS A 78 2.21 2.44 -2.67
C LYS A 78 0.68 2.54 -2.71
N SER A 79 0.13 3.59 -3.33
CA SER A 79 -1.31 3.70 -3.63
C SER A 79 -1.79 2.60 -4.59
N LEU A 80 -1.01 2.29 -5.63
CA LEU A 80 -1.28 1.18 -6.55
C LEU A 80 -1.26 -0.18 -5.85
N ILE A 81 -0.36 -0.40 -4.89
CA ILE A 81 -0.35 -1.62 -4.07
C ILE A 81 -1.67 -1.78 -3.30
N ASN A 82 -2.21 -0.70 -2.74
CA ASN A 82 -3.46 -0.77 -2.00
C ASN A 82 -4.65 -1.08 -2.94
N ALA A 83 -4.71 -0.42 -4.10
CA ALA A 83 -5.72 -0.69 -5.12
C ALA A 83 -5.66 -2.14 -5.63
N LEU A 84 -4.45 -2.63 -5.95
CA LEU A 84 -4.22 -4.01 -6.35
C LEU A 84 -4.62 -5.00 -5.25
N THR A 85 -4.36 -4.67 -3.98
CA THR A 85 -4.76 -5.51 -2.85
C THR A 85 -6.28 -5.65 -2.77
N ALA A 86 -7.03 -4.55 -2.93
CA ALA A 86 -8.49 -4.59 -2.94
C ALA A 86 -9.03 -5.43 -4.12
N LEU A 87 -8.46 -5.25 -5.32
CA LEU A 87 -8.80 -6.03 -6.51
C LEU A 87 -8.57 -7.53 -6.28
N LEU A 88 -7.36 -7.91 -5.84
CA LEU A 88 -7.00 -9.31 -5.65
C LEU A 88 -7.87 -9.98 -4.58
N ALA A 89 -8.19 -9.27 -3.49
CA ALA A 89 -9.07 -9.77 -2.44
C ALA A 89 -10.50 -10.03 -2.97
N ARG A 90 -11.03 -9.14 -3.82
CA ARG A 90 -12.34 -9.32 -4.48
C ARG A 90 -12.35 -10.57 -5.36
N GLU A 91 -11.30 -10.79 -6.14
CA GLU A 91 -11.21 -11.91 -7.09
C GLU A 91 -10.89 -13.25 -6.42
N ASN A 92 -10.35 -13.22 -5.20
CA ASN A 92 -9.92 -14.41 -4.47
C ASN A 92 -10.56 -14.45 -3.07
N PRO A 93 -11.90 -14.58 -2.96
CA PRO A 93 -12.61 -14.47 -1.67
C PRO A 93 -12.25 -15.58 -0.67
N ASN A 94 -11.59 -16.65 -1.12
CA ASN A 94 -11.10 -17.74 -0.26
C ASN A 94 -9.71 -17.47 0.34
N LEU A 95 -9.08 -16.34 0.01
CA LEU A 95 -7.77 -15.93 0.52
C LEU A 95 -7.90 -14.65 1.37
N ALA A 96 -7.02 -14.51 2.35
CA ALA A 96 -6.86 -13.27 3.08
C ALA A 96 -5.74 -12.44 2.42
N ILE A 97 -6.11 -11.39 1.68
CA ILE A 97 -5.17 -10.56 0.93
C ILE A 97 -5.26 -9.14 1.48
N ASN A 98 -4.25 -8.71 2.21
CA ASN A 98 -4.22 -7.38 2.83
C ASN A 98 -2.91 -6.68 2.55
N CYS A 99 -2.90 -5.37 2.70
CA CYS A 99 -1.70 -4.56 2.64
C CYS A 99 -1.47 -3.83 3.95
N CYS A 100 -0.22 -3.48 4.25
CA CYS A 100 0.08 -2.76 5.48
C CYS A 100 1.22 -1.76 5.34
N CYS A 101 1.19 -0.73 6.20
CA CYS A 101 2.36 0.11 6.46
C CYS A 101 3.05 -0.34 7.75
N PRO A 102 4.34 -0.71 7.69
CA PRO A 102 5.07 -1.18 8.86
C PRO A 102 5.61 -0.01 9.72
N GLY A 103 5.44 1.24 9.25
CA GLY A 103 5.94 2.47 9.88
C GLY A 103 7.36 2.82 9.45
N TRP A 104 8.00 3.73 10.20
CA TRP A 104 9.33 4.22 9.90
C TRP A 104 10.40 3.43 10.65
N ILE A 105 11.13 2.59 9.92
CA ILE A 105 11.97 1.51 10.46
C ILE A 105 13.44 1.79 10.17
N ALA A 106 14.31 1.40 11.10
CA ALA A 106 15.76 1.55 11.04
C ALA A 106 16.44 0.57 10.04
N THR A 107 15.95 0.56 8.80
CA THR A 107 16.54 -0.12 7.64
C THR A 107 17.37 0.87 6.81
N ASP A 108 18.11 0.38 5.82
CA ASP A 108 18.84 1.23 4.87
C ASP A 108 17.90 2.24 4.19
N MET A 109 16.74 1.78 3.69
CA MET A 109 15.74 2.66 3.07
C MET A 109 15.16 3.67 4.07
N GLY A 110 14.85 3.23 5.30
CA GLY A 110 14.27 4.12 6.31
C GLY A 110 15.24 5.23 6.74
N ARG A 111 16.55 4.95 6.73
CA ARG A 111 17.59 5.95 7.05
C ARG A 111 17.73 7.04 5.98
N LEU A 112 17.27 6.81 4.74
CA LEU A 112 17.28 7.83 3.67
C LEU A 112 16.26 8.96 3.89
N VAL A 113 15.22 8.72 4.70
CA VAL A 113 14.10 9.67 4.89
C VAL A 113 14.34 10.62 6.08
N GLY A 114 15.33 10.34 6.93
CA GLY A 114 15.67 11.18 8.07
C GLY A 114 16.39 12.46 7.65
N SER A 115 16.05 13.59 8.28
CA SER A 115 16.78 14.85 8.14
C SER A 115 17.31 15.32 9.50
N GLY A 116 18.55 15.82 9.52
CA GLY A 116 19.21 16.24 10.77
C GLY A 116 19.29 15.10 11.79
N ASN A 117 18.78 15.34 13.00
CA ASN A 117 18.82 14.38 14.11
C ASN A 117 17.65 13.37 14.13
N LEU A 118 16.77 13.40 13.12
CA LEU A 118 15.63 12.49 13.03
C LEU A 118 16.07 11.14 12.49
N SER A 119 15.97 10.11 13.33
CA SER A 119 16.23 8.71 12.97
C SER A 119 14.95 7.87 13.02
N PRO A 120 14.91 6.75 12.27
CA PRO A 120 13.76 5.86 12.30
C PRO A 120 13.51 5.31 13.72
N PRO A 121 12.30 5.49 14.28
CA PRO A 121 12.00 5.17 15.68
C PRO A 121 11.75 3.68 15.94
N LYS A 122 11.57 2.88 14.89
CA LYS A 122 11.30 1.45 15.00
C LYS A 122 12.52 0.61 14.62
N THR A 123 12.75 -0.47 15.36
CA THR A 123 13.63 -1.56 14.90
C THR A 123 12.93 -2.39 13.82
N PRO A 124 13.66 -3.20 13.03
CA PRO A 124 13.07 -4.15 12.09
C PRO A 124 12.01 -5.06 12.74
N GLU A 125 12.26 -5.55 13.95
CA GLU A 125 11.35 -6.44 14.70
C GLU A 125 10.04 -5.71 15.02
N GLN A 126 10.11 -4.44 15.46
CA GLN A 126 8.93 -3.61 15.70
C GLN A 126 8.17 -3.29 14.40
N GLY A 127 8.88 -3.17 13.28
CA GLY A 127 8.28 -3.02 11.96
C GLY A 127 7.57 -4.27 11.45
N ALA A 128 8.04 -5.45 11.85
CA ALA A 128 7.49 -6.74 11.44
C ALA A 128 6.17 -7.11 12.13
N ALA A 129 5.79 -6.43 13.22
CA ALA A 129 4.59 -6.76 14.00
C ALA A 129 3.31 -6.86 13.17
N ILE A 130 3.02 -5.85 12.34
CA ILE A 130 1.81 -5.84 11.50
C ILE A 130 1.83 -6.95 10.44
N PRO A 131 2.88 -7.08 9.59
CA PRO A 131 2.88 -8.14 8.58
C PRO A 131 2.89 -9.55 9.19
N VAL A 132 3.51 -9.76 10.36
CA VAL A 132 3.43 -11.04 11.10
C VAL A 132 2.00 -11.32 11.55
N ARG A 133 1.29 -10.33 12.12
CA ARG A 133 -0.12 -10.49 12.47
C ARG A 133 -0.98 -10.82 11.25
N LEU A 134 -0.77 -10.13 10.13
CA LEU A 134 -1.52 -10.42 8.90
C LEU A 134 -1.21 -11.82 8.35
N GLY A 135 0.04 -12.27 8.46
CA GLY A 135 0.48 -13.59 7.98
C GLY A 135 0.02 -14.76 8.87
N PHE A 136 -0.06 -14.57 10.19
CA PHE A 136 -0.20 -15.69 11.14
C PHE A 136 -1.24 -15.47 12.25
N GLY A 137 -1.60 -14.23 12.54
CA GLY A 137 -2.52 -13.88 13.65
C GLY A 137 -4.00 -14.00 13.29
N ASP A 138 -4.85 -13.72 14.27
CA ASP A 138 -6.27 -13.49 14.03
C ASP A 138 -6.49 -12.05 13.52
N ILE A 139 -7.13 -11.97 12.36
CA ILE A 139 -7.46 -10.72 11.67
C ILE A 139 -8.96 -10.56 11.47
N GLY A 140 -9.81 -11.35 12.15
CA GLY A 140 -11.26 -11.20 12.13
C GLY A 140 -11.87 -11.32 10.73
N GLY A 141 -11.32 -12.23 9.90
CA GLY A 141 -11.78 -12.47 8.53
C GLY A 141 -11.55 -11.31 7.55
N GLN A 142 -10.76 -10.30 7.91
CA GLN A 142 -10.53 -9.14 7.04
C GLN A 142 -9.72 -9.51 5.78
N SER A 143 -10.16 -9.02 4.64
CA SER A 143 -9.47 -9.12 3.34
C SER A 143 -9.73 -7.83 2.54
N GLY A 144 -8.78 -7.45 1.69
CA GLY A 144 -8.81 -6.23 0.88
C GLY A 144 -8.59 -4.94 1.68
N LYS A 145 -8.04 -5.02 2.90
CA LYS A 145 -7.86 -3.86 3.79
C LYS A 145 -6.42 -3.36 3.83
N TYR A 146 -6.29 -2.08 4.17
CA TYR A 146 -5.03 -1.44 4.52
C TYR A 146 -4.88 -1.38 6.04
N TRP A 147 -3.75 -1.86 6.54
CA TRP A 147 -3.45 -1.93 7.97
C TRP A 147 -2.27 -1.04 8.33
N ALA A 148 -2.42 -0.22 9.38
CA ALA A 148 -1.35 0.61 9.90
C ALA A 148 -1.57 0.91 11.38
N ASN A 149 -0.53 1.39 12.06
CA ASN A 149 -0.69 2.06 13.35
C ASN A 149 -1.13 3.52 13.12
N ALA A 150 -1.63 4.17 14.17
CA ALA A 150 -2.08 5.57 14.15
C ALA A 150 -1.05 6.57 13.56
N ASN A 151 0.24 6.27 13.68
CA ASN A 151 1.30 6.98 12.97
C ASN A 151 2.53 6.10 12.73
N VAL A 152 3.46 6.58 11.90
CA VAL A 152 4.67 5.84 11.50
C VAL A 152 5.63 5.51 12.65
N ARG A 153 5.51 6.19 13.79
CA ARG A 153 6.38 5.98 14.97
C ARG A 153 5.78 4.98 15.97
N SER A 154 4.46 4.84 15.96
CA SER A 154 3.70 4.00 16.90
C SER A 154 4.06 2.53 16.76
N LYS A 155 4.29 1.86 17.88
CA LYS A 155 4.62 0.43 17.97
C LYS A 155 3.34 -0.33 18.31
N GLY A 156 3.08 -1.45 17.62
CA GLY A 156 1.83 -2.19 17.75
C GLY A 156 1.54 -2.99 16.49
N GLU A 157 0.50 -3.81 16.57
CA GLU A 157 0.13 -4.78 15.53
C GLU A 157 -0.87 -4.23 14.51
N GLY A 158 -1.08 -2.91 14.49
CA GLY A 158 -1.92 -2.23 13.49
C GLY A 158 -3.41 -2.48 13.66
N GLU A 159 -4.17 -1.67 12.97
CA GLU A 159 -5.61 -1.83 12.77
C GLU A 159 -5.96 -1.41 11.34
N VAL A 160 -7.18 -1.70 10.90
CA VAL A 160 -7.66 -1.25 9.60
C VAL A 160 -7.73 0.27 9.58
N GLN A 161 -7.16 0.87 8.54
CA GLN A 161 -7.11 2.31 8.35
C GLN A 161 -7.61 2.67 6.95
N GLU A 162 -8.14 3.89 6.82
CA GLU A 162 -8.36 4.50 5.51
C GLU A 162 -7.03 4.96 4.90
N TRP A 163 -6.90 4.87 3.58
CA TRP A 163 -5.69 5.24 2.83
C TRP A 163 -5.99 6.26 1.73
#